data_AF-A0A812IME1-F1
#
_entry.id   AF-A0A812IME1-F1
#
_cell.length_a   1.000
_cell.length_b   1.000
_cell.length_c   1.000
_cell.angle_alpha   90.00
_cell.angle_beta   90.00
_cell.angle_gamma   90.00
#
_symmetry.space_group_name_H-M   'P 1'
#
loop_
_entity.id
_entity.type
_entity.pdbx_description
1 polymer ?
#
loop_
_entity_poly.entity_id
_entity_poly.type
_entity_poly.pdbx_seq_one_letter_code
_entity_poly.pdbx_strand_id
1 'polypeptide(L)'
;MSETTFQVEPLAASFGAKITGVTLADLDQADFDALYRVWLDYALLIFPDQHLSNEAQTAFAKRFGNLEFDLVPISNVRKDGSVRHDDKDDVVKILKGNMGWHHDSTYMPVQAKGAVFTAHTVPSQGGETGWADMTAAYEALTEDMKIRIAGLSARHSLYYSQQKMGFKPKEDGSYSGYGFHDDSPPLRPLVKVHPETGRRSLLIGRHAYGIPGLSEQDSEALLDELNTFACQPPRVYHHHWQVGDAVLWDNRCLMHQATPWPMHEPRINALNKTYANGVQALNDVSLEVDSGMFGLLGPNGAGKSSLMRTIATLQTGDSGSVTFDGVDIAGQPEQLRRKLGYLPQEFGVYPRMSPLTFLDHIAVMKGVADRAERKHLVEQLLVQTNLWDVRKKSMTTFSGGMKQRMGIAQALIGSPELVIVDEPTAGLDPVERRRFHNLLASIGDDVVVILSTHIVEDVADLCTRMAIMAGGSILLTGEPQQLITKLEGRLWRVVVASTEVDRIRSEMEILTTRRIAGRTEVKVIGDTPPVGFEPAQPNLEDVYFATLRDAGESVDVD
;
A
#
# COMPACT_ATOMS: atom_id res chain seq x y z
N MET A 1 -36.37 23.15 8.87
CA MET A 1 -35.18 22.43 9.33
C MET A 1 -35.44 21.00 8.93
N SER A 2 -34.80 20.50 7.86
CA SER A 2 -34.83 19.06 7.59
C SER A 2 -34.08 18.41 8.75
N GLU A 3 -34.71 17.47 9.44
CA GLU A 3 -34.04 16.69 10.48
C GLU A 3 -32.82 16.03 9.82
N THR A 4 -31.62 16.38 10.30
CA THR A 4 -30.40 15.67 9.94
C THR A 4 -30.50 14.26 10.50
N THR A 5 -30.12 13.24 9.72
CA THR A 5 -30.18 11.83 10.16
C THR A 5 -29.16 11.52 11.27
N PHE A 6 -28.14 12.37 11.43
CA PHE A 6 -27.05 12.21 12.37
C PHE A 6 -27.11 13.21 13.53
N GLN A 7 -26.47 12.83 14.63
CA GLN A 7 -26.37 13.61 15.86
C GLN A 7 -25.02 14.34 15.91
N VAL A 8 -25.03 15.56 16.43
CA VAL A 8 -23.84 16.41 16.60
C VAL A 8 -23.64 16.70 18.08
N GLU A 9 -22.55 16.20 18.65
CA GLU A 9 -22.17 16.43 20.04
C GLU A 9 -20.90 17.29 20.10
N PRO A 10 -20.98 18.57 20.50
CA PRO A 10 -19.81 19.43 20.61
C PRO A 10 -18.77 18.89 21.59
N LEU A 11 -17.49 18.99 21.23
CA LEU A 11 -16.39 18.63 22.13
C LEU A 11 -16.22 19.70 23.21
N ALA A 12 -15.56 19.34 24.31
CA ALA A 12 -15.19 20.27 25.38
C ALA A 12 -13.97 21.14 25.00
N ALA A 13 -14.01 21.77 23.83
CA ALA A 13 -13.01 22.69 23.30
C ALA A 13 -13.70 23.82 22.51
N SER A 14 -12.96 24.84 22.07
CA SER A 14 -13.51 25.95 21.27
C SER A 14 -13.98 25.53 19.87
N PHE A 15 -13.72 24.28 19.49
CA PHE A 15 -13.97 23.69 18.20
C PHE A 15 -14.27 22.19 18.38
N GLY A 16 -14.76 21.59 17.30
CA GLY A 16 -14.89 20.16 17.15
C GLY A 16 -16.20 19.56 17.64
N ALA A 17 -16.64 18.51 16.97
CA ALA A 17 -17.82 17.75 17.35
C ALA A 17 -17.63 16.25 17.07
N LYS A 18 -18.25 15.42 17.91
CA LYS A 18 -18.45 14.00 17.66
C LYS A 18 -19.76 13.81 16.90
N ILE A 19 -19.71 13.03 15.83
CA ILE A 19 -20.84 12.75 14.94
C ILE A 19 -21.20 11.28 15.04
N THR A 20 -22.48 10.98 15.32
CA THR A 20 -23.01 9.62 15.46
C THR A 20 -24.33 9.47 14.71
N GLY A 21 -24.76 8.23 14.48
CA GLY A 21 -25.97 7.96 13.70
C GLY A 21 -25.77 8.12 12.19
N VAL A 22 -24.51 8.11 11.73
CA VAL A 22 -24.13 8.19 10.32
C VAL A 22 -23.17 7.07 9.96
N THR A 23 -23.28 6.58 8.74
CA THR A 23 -22.32 5.66 8.11
C THR A 23 -21.65 6.39 6.96
N LEU A 24 -20.38 6.76 7.11
CA LEU A 24 -19.69 7.60 6.12
C LEU A 24 -19.56 6.94 4.73
N ALA A 25 -19.50 5.60 4.68
CA ALA A 25 -19.43 4.85 3.43
C ALA A 25 -20.68 5.01 2.55
N ASP A 26 -21.85 5.19 3.18
CA ASP A 26 -23.16 5.25 2.51
C ASP A 26 -23.80 6.66 2.62
N LEU A 27 -22.99 7.68 2.90
CA LEU A 27 -23.46 9.04 3.14
C LEU A 27 -24.11 9.63 1.89
N ASP A 28 -25.41 9.95 1.96
CA ASP A 28 -26.12 10.56 0.84
C ASP A 28 -25.71 12.03 0.60
N GLN A 29 -26.32 12.69 -0.39
CA GLN A 29 -26.01 14.10 -0.68
C GLN A 29 -26.58 15.08 0.34
N ALA A 30 -27.77 14.82 0.87
CA ALA A 30 -28.41 15.73 1.82
C ALA A 30 -27.68 15.74 3.16
N ASP A 31 -27.30 14.55 3.65
CA ASP A 31 -26.55 14.39 4.88
C ASP A 31 -25.13 14.93 4.74
N PHE A 32 -24.50 14.75 3.58
CA PHE A 32 -23.21 15.41 3.33
C PHE A 32 -23.30 16.93 3.33
N ASP A 33 -24.29 17.52 2.67
CA ASP A 33 -24.44 18.98 2.65
C ASP A 33 -24.67 19.52 4.07
N ALA A 34 -25.39 18.78 4.93
CA ALA A 34 -25.52 19.10 6.34
C ALA A 34 -24.18 18.94 7.08
N LEU A 35 -23.49 17.82 6.91
CA LEU A 35 -22.21 17.51 7.54
C LEU A 35 -21.12 18.52 7.14
N TYR A 36 -21.13 19.00 5.89
CA TYR A 36 -20.20 20.01 5.42
C TYR A 36 -20.41 21.36 6.13
N ARG A 37 -21.65 21.75 6.42
CA ARG A 37 -21.94 22.94 7.23
C ARG A 37 -21.46 22.76 8.68
N VAL A 38 -21.74 21.59 9.26
CA VAL A 38 -21.23 21.24 10.61
C VAL A 38 -19.70 21.26 10.63
N TRP A 39 -19.04 20.77 9.57
CA TRP A 39 -17.59 20.83 9.45
C TRP A 39 -17.06 22.27 9.38
N LEU A 40 -17.74 23.18 8.67
CA LEU A 40 -17.36 24.60 8.68
C LEU A 40 -17.58 25.29 10.04
N ASP A 41 -18.60 24.87 10.80
CA ASP A 41 -18.91 25.42 12.12
C ASP A 41 -17.93 24.92 13.20
N TYR A 42 -17.58 23.63 13.16
CA TYR A 42 -16.79 22.98 14.21
C TYR A 42 -15.34 22.72 13.83
N ALA A 43 -14.96 22.80 12.55
CA ALA A 43 -13.62 22.55 11.99
C ALA A 43 -13.01 21.15 12.22
N LEU A 44 -13.44 20.37 13.21
CA LEU A 44 -13.01 19.00 13.51
C LEU A 44 -14.25 18.12 13.70
N LEU A 45 -14.38 17.06 12.92
CA LEU A 45 -15.45 16.07 13.08
C LEU A 45 -14.85 14.71 13.39
N ILE A 46 -15.34 14.07 14.46
CA ILE A 46 -14.93 12.74 14.89
C ILE A 46 -16.09 11.78 14.67
N PHE A 47 -15.85 10.71 13.93
CA PHE A 47 -16.81 9.67 13.59
C PHE A 47 -16.32 8.36 14.19
N PRO A 48 -16.84 7.94 15.36
CA PRO A 48 -16.44 6.67 15.94
C PRO A 48 -16.97 5.48 15.13
N ASP A 49 -16.29 4.35 15.26
CA ASP A 49 -16.78 3.03 14.83
C ASP A 49 -17.20 2.98 13.35
N GLN A 50 -16.44 3.66 12.48
CA GLN A 50 -16.72 3.71 11.04
C GLN A 50 -16.05 2.59 10.27
N HIS A 51 -14.87 2.14 10.72
CA HIS A 51 -14.08 1.07 10.09
C HIS A 51 -13.93 1.24 8.57
N LEU A 52 -13.70 2.48 8.12
CA LEU A 52 -13.70 2.78 6.69
C LEU A 52 -12.61 2.00 5.97
N SER A 53 -12.99 1.38 4.85
CA SER A 53 -12.02 1.02 3.83
C SER A 53 -11.39 2.30 3.27
N ASN A 54 -10.19 2.19 2.73
CA ASN A 54 -9.56 3.36 2.12
C ASN A 54 -10.32 3.89 0.90
N GLU A 55 -11.08 3.03 0.20
CA GLU A 55 -11.97 3.47 -0.87
C GLU A 55 -13.09 4.35 -0.31
N ALA A 56 -13.72 3.92 0.79
CA ALA A 56 -14.75 4.71 1.47
C ALA A 56 -14.15 6.02 2.03
N GLN A 57 -12.96 5.98 2.62
CA GLN A 57 -12.24 7.16 3.10
C GLN A 57 -11.88 8.13 1.96
N THR A 58 -11.38 7.59 0.85
CA THR A 58 -11.02 8.36 -0.35
C THR A 58 -12.26 8.96 -1.00
N ALA A 59 -13.33 8.18 -1.13
CA ALA A 59 -14.61 8.64 -1.66
C ALA A 59 -15.18 9.76 -0.79
N PHE A 60 -15.18 9.58 0.54
CA PHE A 60 -15.60 10.59 1.49
C PHE A 60 -14.73 11.86 1.42
N ALA A 61 -13.40 11.73 1.41
CA ALA A 61 -12.47 12.86 1.31
C ALA A 61 -12.64 13.63 -0.01
N LYS A 62 -12.85 12.93 -1.14
CA LYS A 62 -13.09 13.54 -2.46
C LYS A 62 -14.34 14.43 -2.50
N ARG A 63 -15.29 14.23 -1.58
CA ARG A 63 -16.46 15.13 -1.49
C ARG A 63 -16.09 16.54 -1.01
N PHE A 64 -14.94 16.72 -0.36
CA PHE A 64 -14.44 18.02 0.10
C PHE A 64 -13.54 18.74 -0.92
N GLY A 65 -13.05 18.04 -1.95
CA GLY A 65 -12.21 18.59 -3.01
C GLY A 65 -11.26 17.56 -3.65
N ASN A 66 -10.37 18.03 -4.51
CA ASN A 66 -9.31 17.19 -5.08
C ASN A 66 -8.31 16.78 -4.00
N LEU A 67 -7.84 15.54 -4.05
CA LEU A 67 -6.79 15.05 -3.16
C LEU A 67 -5.43 15.65 -3.55
N GLU A 68 -4.65 16.06 -2.55
CA GLU A 68 -3.30 16.59 -2.75
C GLU A 68 -2.32 15.46 -3.12
N PHE A 69 -2.48 14.30 -2.47
CA PHE A 69 -1.75 13.06 -2.73
C PHE A 69 -2.71 11.88 -2.63
N ASP A 70 -2.36 10.75 -3.23
CA ASP A 70 -3.02 9.48 -2.95
C ASP A 70 -2.82 9.08 -1.48
N LEU A 71 -3.70 8.23 -0.95
CA LEU A 71 -3.72 7.89 0.49
C LEU A 71 -2.41 7.21 0.94
N VAL A 72 -1.62 7.88 1.78
CA VAL A 72 -0.34 7.40 2.32
C VAL A 72 -0.46 7.02 3.82
N PRO A 73 0.00 5.83 4.24
CA PRO A 73 0.11 5.46 5.65
C PRO A 73 1.01 6.42 6.44
N ILE A 74 0.53 6.93 7.58
CA ILE A 74 1.41 7.53 8.60
C ILE A 74 1.66 6.47 9.67
N SER A 75 2.70 5.65 9.47
CA SER A 75 2.94 4.43 10.25
C SER A 75 4.41 4.26 10.66
N ASN A 76 4.63 3.75 11.88
CA ASN A 76 5.94 3.24 12.30
C ASN A 76 6.11 1.74 12.02
N VAL A 77 5.18 1.09 11.32
CA VAL A 77 5.27 -0.33 10.98
C VAL A 77 5.86 -0.46 9.58
N ARG A 78 6.84 -1.35 9.44
CA ARG A 78 7.46 -1.71 8.16
C ARG A 78 6.52 -2.61 7.36
N LYS A 79 6.83 -2.79 6.08
CA LYS A 79 6.09 -3.68 5.17
C LYS A 79 6.10 -5.15 5.61
N ASP A 80 7.05 -5.55 6.46
CA ASP A 80 7.18 -6.90 7.04
C ASP A 80 6.47 -7.05 8.40
N GLY A 81 5.73 -6.03 8.86
CA GLY A 81 5.06 -6.02 10.17
C GLY A 81 5.98 -5.68 11.34
N SER A 82 7.30 -5.53 11.13
CA SER A 82 8.23 -5.10 12.18
C SER A 82 8.07 -3.61 12.49
N VAL A 83 8.32 -3.23 13.74
CA VAL A 83 8.16 -1.84 14.16
C VAL A 83 9.48 -1.06 14.01
N ARG A 84 9.42 0.06 13.27
CA ARG A 84 10.47 1.09 13.22
C ARG A 84 10.47 1.88 14.53
N HIS A 85 11.53 1.72 15.30
CA HIS A 85 11.69 2.42 16.58
C HIS A 85 13.08 3.07 16.76
N ASP A 86 14.01 2.83 15.82
CA ASP A 86 15.34 3.43 15.86
C ASP A 86 15.27 4.92 15.47
N ASP A 87 15.83 5.78 16.30
CA ASP A 87 15.91 7.23 16.10
C ASP A 87 16.72 7.64 14.86
N LYS A 88 17.51 6.71 14.31
CA LYS A 88 18.25 6.88 13.06
C LYS A 88 17.42 6.55 11.82
N ASP A 89 16.28 5.88 11.95
CA ASP A 89 15.37 5.53 10.84
C ASP A 89 14.68 6.79 10.29
N ASP A 90 14.76 7.00 8.98
CA ASP A 90 14.27 8.22 8.34
C ASP A 90 12.75 8.40 8.48
N VAL A 91 11.97 7.31 8.51
CA VAL A 91 10.52 7.36 8.76
C VAL A 91 10.23 7.75 10.20
N VAL A 92 10.99 7.21 11.17
CA VAL A 92 10.85 7.57 12.59
C VAL A 92 11.15 9.05 12.82
N LYS A 93 12.16 9.61 12.15
CA LYS A 93 12.45 11.05 12.20
C LYS A 93 11.29 11.90 11.69
N ILE A 94 10.65 11.49 10.59
CA ILE A 94 9.46 12.17 10.05
C ILE A 94 8.29 12.09 11.04
N LEU A 95 8.02 10.90 11.58
CA LEU A 95 6.97 10.71 12.59
C LEU A 95 7.19 11.55 13.85
N LYS A 96 8.45 11.67 14.30
CA LYS A 96 8.82 12.59 15.37
C LYS A 96 8.63 14.05 14.96
N GLY A 97 8.89 14.39 13.70
CA GLY A 97 8.56 15.68 13.13
C GLY A 97 7.09 16.05 13.31
N ASN A 98 6.18 15.10 13.10
CA ASN A 98 4.73 15.32 13.27
C ASN A 98 4.32 15.55 14.72
N MET A 99 5.22 15.39 15.70
CA MET A 99 4.97 15.73 17.10
C MET A 99 5.11 17.23 17.41
N GLY A 100 5.62 18.02 16.48
CA GLY A 100 5.55 19.48 16.56
C GLY A 100 4.24 20.00 15.99
N TRP A 101 3.64 21.01 16.63
CA TRP A 101 2.43 21.65 16.11
C TRP A 101 2.63 22.21 14.70
N HIS A 102 1.75 21.82 13.77
CA HIS A 102 1.84 22.20 12.36
C HIS A 102 0.49 22.26 11.66
N HIS A 103 0.50 22.92 10.50
CA HIS A 103 -0.51 22.77 9.47
C HIS A 103 0.10 21.96 8.32
N ASP A 104 -0.69 21.06 7.73
CA ASP A 104 -0.26 20.28 6.58
C ASP A 104 0.05 21.17 5.39
N SER A 105 1.12 20.81 4.68
CA SER A 105 1.46 21.32 3.35
C SER A 105 1.57 22.83 3.23
N THR A 106 1.82 23.57 4.32
CA THR A 106 1.99 25.03 4.24
C THR A 106 3.23 25.46 3.46
N TYR A 107 4.22 24.57 3.36
CA TYR A 107 5.43 24.68 2.57
C TYR A 107 5.24 24.34 1.07
N MET A 108 4.07 23.84 0.67
CA MET A 108 3.73 23.58 -0.73
C MET A 108 3.20 24.85 -1.42
N PRO A 109 3.10 24.92 -2.77
CA PRO A 109 2.49 26.07 -3.45
C PRO A 109 1.05 26.34 -3.01
N VAL A 110 0.27 25.29 -2.78
CA VAL A 110 -1.11 25.35 -2.28
C VAL A 110 -1.18 24.57 -0.96
N GLN A 111 -1.67 25.21 0.10
CA GLN A 111 -1.88 24.55 1.39
C GLN A 111 -3.07 23.57 1.30
N ALA A 112 -2.93 22.40 1.92
CA ALA A 112 -4.02 21.43 2.06
C ALA A 112 -5.26 22.06 2.70
N LYS A 113 -6.45 21.74 2.16
CA LYS A 113 -7.73 22.21 2.69
C LYS A 113 -8.09 21.54 4.02
N GLY A 114 -7.86 20.24 4.12
CA GLY A 114 -8.22 19.41 5.25
C GLY A 114 -7.80 17.98 4.96
N ALA A 115 -7.97 17.11 5.95
CA ALA A 115 -7.61 15.70 5.81
C ALA A 115 -8.60 14.82 6.56
N VAL A 116 -8.71 13.58 6.08
CA VAL A 116 -9.50 12.51 6.70
C VAL A 116 -8.52 11.44 7.15
N PHE A 117 -8.47 11.15 8.45
CA PHE A 117 -7.70 10.07 9.04
C PHE A 117 -8.61 8.96 9.56
N THR A 118 -8.11 7.73 9.51
CA THR A 118 -8.78 6.54 10.05
C THR A 118 -7.80 5.78 10.93
N ALA A 119 -8.27 5.19 12.03
CA ALA A 119 -7.45 4.38 12.91
C ALA A 119 -7.67 2.88 12.67
N HIS A 120 -6.61 2.18 12.23
CA HIS A 120 -6.64 0.72 12.04
C HIS A 120 -5.84 -0.03 13.10
N THR A 121 -4.76 0.56 13.61
CA THR A 121 -4.00 0.03 14.75
C THR A 121 -3.65 1.17 15.70
N VAL A 122 -4.02 1.03 16.97
CA VAL A 122 -3.81 2.03 18.03
C VAL A 122 -2.85 1.46 19.08
N PRO A 123 -1.82 2.20 19.49
CA PRO A 123 -0.92 1.77 20.57
C PRO A 123 -1.64 1.67 21.91
N SER A 124 -1.09 0.89 22.83
CA SER A 124 -1.66 0.64 24.16
C SER A 124 -1.61 1.86 25.09
N GLN A 125 -0.71 2.81 24.85
CA GLN A 125 -0.67 4.12 25.52
C GLN A 125 -0.20 5.23 24.57
N GLY A 126 -0.65 6.46 24.84
CA GLY A 126 -0.26 7.65 24.07
C GLY A 126 -0.75 7.61 22.62
N GLY A 127 -0.05 8.30 21.73
CA GLY A 127 -0.38 8.29 20.30
C GLY A 127 -1.69 8.99 19.94
N GLU A 128 -2.23 9.79 20.87
CA GLU A 128 -3.29 10.74 20.59
C GLU A 128 -2.91 11.69 19.46
N THR A 129 -3.92 12.36 18.91
CA THR A 129 -3.69 13.50 18.01
C THR A 129 -4.30 14.74 18.64
N GLY A 130 -3.46 15.76 18.80
CA GLY A 130 -3.86 17.07 19.30
C GLY A 130 -4.25 17.97 18.14
N TRP A 131 -5.34 18.71 18.27
CA TRP A 131 -5.69 19.83 17.38
C TRP A 131 -5.78 21.12 18.19
N ALA A 132 -5.45 22.25 17.55
CA ALA A 132 -5.49 23.58 18.14
C ALA A 132 -6.25 24.55 17.23
N ASP A 133 -7.20 25.29 17.81
CA ASP A 133 -8.06 26.25 17.13
C ASP A 133 -7.36 27.60 16.91
N MET A 134 -6.88 27.81 15.69
CA MET A 134 -6.17 29.02 15.33
C MET A 134 -7.09 30.22 15.11
N THR A 135 -8.40 29.99 14.99
CA THR A 135 -9.40 31.05 14.89
C THR A 135 -9.66 31.64 16.28
N ALA A 136 -9.97 30.78 17.25
CA ALA A 136 -10.10 31.20 18.65
C ALA A 136 -8.79 31.78 19.20
N ALA A 137 -7.63 31.27 18.75
CA ALA A 137 -6.33 31.85 19.10
C ALA A 137 -6.20 33.29 18.61
N TYR A 138 -6.50 33.56 17.33
CA TYR A 138 -6.47 34.91 16.79
C TYR A 138 -7.45 35.86 17.51
N GLU A 139 -8.69 35.40 17.75
CA GLU A 139 -9.72 36.20 18.42
C GLU A 139 -9.29 36.60 19.85
N ALA A 140 -8.60 35.71 20.55
CA ALA A 140 -8.11 35.92 21.91
C ALA A 140 -6.86 36.81 22.02
N LEU A 141 -6.18 37.13 20.90
CA LEU A 141 -5.05 38.05 20.92
C LEU A 141 -5.48 39.45 21.36
N THR A 142 -4.56 40.18 22.00
CA THR A 142 -4.73 41.61 22.26
C THR A 142 -4.78 42.39 20.95
N GLU A 143 -5.46 43.55 20.95
CA GLU A 143 -5.53 44.40 19.77
C GLU A 143 -4.14 44.86 19.30
N ASP A 144 -3.23 45.15 20.23
CA ASP A 144 -1.84 45.49 19.91
C ASP A 144 -1.13 44.34 19.17
N MET A 145 -1.32 43.09 19.60
CA MET A 145 -0.74 41.95 18.91
C MET A 145 -1.39 41.74 17.55
N LYS A 146 -2.71 41.88 17.43
CA LYS A 146 -3.42 41.80 16.13
C LYS A 146 -2.89 42.84 15.14
N ILE A 147 -2.69 44.09 15.59
CA ILE A 147 -2.09 45.16 14.78
C ILE A 147 -0.66 44.80 14.37
N ARG A 148 0.15 44.31 15.32
CA ARG A 148 1.55 43.93 15.10
C ARG A 148 1.69 42.87 14.00
N ILE A 149 0.81 41.86 13.97
CA ILE A 149 0.94 40.72 13.04
C ILE A 149 0.13 40.87 11.74
N ALA A 150 -0.80 41.83 11.65
CA ALA A 150 -1.77 41.91 10.55
C ALA A 150 -1.14 41.96 9.14
N GLY A 151 0.01 42.61 9.00
CA GLY A 151 0.74 42.73 7.74
C GLY A 151 1.94 41.78 7.61
N LEU A 152 2.21 40.95 8.61
CA LEU A 152 3.39 40.10 8.64
C LEU A 152 3.15 38.79 7.89
N SER A 153 4.21 38.24 7.34
CA SER A 153 4.24 36.94 6.68
C SER A 153 5.50 36.19 7.08
N ALA A 154 5.47 34.86 7.09
CA ALA A 154 6.63 34.01 7.32
C ALA A 154 6.87 33.09 6.11
N ARG A 155 8.12 32.67 5.90
CA ARG A 155 8.45 31.60 4.95
C ARG A 155 8.07 30.27 5.58
N HIS A 156 7.56 29.33 4.78
CA HIS A 156 7.24 27.97 5.25
C HIS A 156 8.14 26.95 4.58
N SER A 157 8.89 26.16 5.36
CA SER A 157 9.79 25.12 4.83
C SER A 157 9.78 23.85 5.67
N LEU A 158 9.57 22.73 4.99
CA LEU A 158 9.75 21.40 5.59
C LEU A 158 11.22 21.20 5.99
N TYR A 159 12.17 21.58 5.13
CA TYR A 159 13.61 21.45 5.38
C TYR A 159 14.03 22.18 6.66
N TYR A 160 13.61 23.45 6.81
CA TYR A 160 13.86 24.24 8.02
C TYR A 160 13.34 23.51 9.27
N SER A 161 12.08 23.06 9.22
CA SER A 161 11.44 22.42 10.37
C SER A 161 12.05 21.07 10.76
N GLN A 162 12.60 20.32 9.80
CA GLN A 162 13.30 19.05 10.06
C GLN A 162 14.71 19.31 10.59
N GLN A 163 15.41 20.31 10.04
CA GLN A 163 16.75 20.69 10.51
C GLN A 163 16.73 21.19 11.97
N LYS A 164 15.71 21.94 12.38
CA LYS A 164 15.52 22.39 13.78
C LYS A 164 15.40 21.23 14.78
N MET A 165 14.98 20.05 14.31
CA MET A 165 14.89 18.83 15.11
C MET A 165 16.14 17.95 15.03
N GLY A 166 17.21 18.43 14.41
CA GLY A 166 18.48 17.70 14.26
C GLY A 166 18.47 16.68 13.13
N PHE A 167 17.44 16.66 12.29
CA PHE A 167 17.34 15.75 11.15
C PHE A 167 17.86 16.44 9.89
N LYS A 168 18.96 15.95 9.31
CA LYS A 168 19.49 16.42 8.03
C LYS A 168 18.83 15.62 6.88
N PRO A 169 18.08 16.27 5.98
CA PRO A 169 17.61 15.62 4.75
C PRO A 169 18.81 15.18 3.90
N LYS A 170 18.71 14.05 3.21
CA LYS A 170 19.76 13.58 2.29
C LYS A 170 19.81 14.47 1.04
N GLU A 171 21.01 14.77 0.54
CA GLU A 171 21.25 15.65 -0.62
C GLU A 171 20.72 15.07 -1.96
N ASP A 172 20.42 13.77 -2.01
CA ASP A 172 19.91 13.07 -3.19
C ASP A 172 18.37 13.15 -3.35
N GLY A 173 17.68 13.91 -2.48
CA GLY A 173 16.23 14.05 -2.53
C GLY A 173 15.45 12.79 -2.11
N SER A 174 16.12 11.77 -1.56
CA SER A 174 15.45 10.54 -1.06
C SER A 174 14.66 10.75 0.23
N TYR A 175 14.74 11.94 0.82
CA TYR A 175 14.02 12.29 2.04
C TYR A 175 12.58 12.69 1.72
N SER A 176 11.74 11.67 1.51
CA SER A 176 10.28 11.72 1.29
C SER A 176 9.86 12.72 0.21
N GLY A 177 9.69 12.34 -1.05
CA GLY A 177 9.32 13.31 -2.09
C GLY A 177 7.90 13.88 -1.98
N TYR A 178 7.59 15.05 -1.40
CA TYR A 178 8.39 16.13 -0.84
C TYR A 178 9.09 17.03 -1.85
N GLY A 179 8.95 16.80 -3.15
CA GLY A 179 9.79 17.34 -4.24
C GLY A 179 9.80 18.86 -4.45
N PHE A 180 10.00 19.64 -3.40
CA PHE A 180 10.04 21.11 -3.37
C PHE A 180 11.29 21.64 -2.64
N HIS A 181 12.32 20.81 -2.49
CA HIS A 181 13.57 21.20 -1.83
C HIS A 181 14.37 22.26 -2.62
N ASP A 182 14.17 22.32 -3.94
CA ASP A 182 14.89 23.22 -4.85
C ASP A 182 14.13 24.53 -5.14
N ASP A 183 12.91 24.68 -4.63
CA ASP A 183 12.06 25.85 -4.85
C ASP A 183 12.14 26.87 -3.71
N SER A 184 11.86 28.14 -4.03
CA SER A 184 11.81 29.20 -3.03
C SER A 184 10.67 28.95 -2.01
N PRO A 185 10.97 28.88 -0.70
CA PRO A 185 9.96 28.64 0.34
C PRO A 185 8.81 29.64 0.25
N PRO A 186 7.54 29.18 0.19
CA PRO A 186 6.40 30.07 0.04
C PRO A 186 6.29 31.03 1.23
N LEU A 187 5.98 32.29 0.93
CA LEU A 187 5.70 33.30 1.93
C LEU A 187 4.20 33.30 2.24
N ARG A 188 3.84 33.10 3.50
CA ARG A 188 2.46 32.96 3.97
C ARG A 188 2.13 34.04 5.00
N PRO A 189 0.95 34.68 4.95
CA PRO A 189 0.57 35.67 5.95
C PRO A 189 0.37 35.00 7.31
N LEU A 190 0.78 35.66 8.39
CA LEU A 190 0.57 35.14 9.75
C LEU A 190 -0.92 35.13 10.13
N VAL A 191 -1.73 35.96 9.47
CA VAL A 191 -3.19 36.04 9.62
C VAL A 191 -3.83 35.68 8.30
N LYS A 192 -4.57 34.57 8.27
CA LYS A 192 -5.32 34.12 7.11
C LYS A 192 -6.81 34.39 7.31
N VAL A 193 -7.51 34.71 6.23
CA VAL A 193 -8.98 34.74 6.22
C VAL A 193 -9.47 33.43 5.61
N HIS A 194 -10.32 32.72 6.35
CA HIS A 194 -10.93 31.50 5.87
C HIS A 194 -11.86 31.80 4.70
N PRO A 195 -11.68 31.16 3.52
CA PRO A 195 -12.37 31.57 2.30
C PRO A 195 -13.89 31.34 2.32
N GLU A 196 -14.39 30.39 3.11
CA GLU A 196 -15.83 30.06 3.19
C GLU A 196 -16.53 30.71 4.40
N THR A 197 -15.93 30.68 5.59
CA THR A 197 -16.51 31.27 6.82
C THR A 197 -16.18 32.75 7.02
N GLY A 198 -15.16 33.29 6.34
CA GLY A 198 -14.69 34.67 6.52
C GLY A 198 -13.97 34.95 7.84
N ARG A 199 -13.82 33.95 8.73
CA ARG A 199 -13.15 34.10 10.02
C ARG A 199 -11.63 34.22 9.83
N ARG A 200 -10.97 34.96 10.73
CA ARG A 200 -9.51 35.12 10.72
C ARG A 200 -8.87 34.08 11.62
N SER A 201 -7.81 33.44 11.14
CA SER A 201 -7.02 32.45 11.88
C SER A 201 -5.54 32.78 11.80
N LEU A 202 -4.78 32.33 12.81
CA LEU A 202 -3.33 32.29 12.74
C LEU A 202 -2.87 31.20 11.77
N LEU A 203 -1.82 31.48 10.99
CA LEU A 203 -1.13 30.52 10.14
C LEU A 203 0.35 30.49 10.54
N ILE A 204 0.64 29.68 11.55
CA ILE A 204 1.95 29.57 12.22
C ILE A 204 2.34 28.09 12.33
N GLY A 205 3.13 27.69 13.34
CA GLY A 205 3.60 26.31 13.53
C GLY A 205 5.03 26.06 13.03
N ARG A 206 5.49 24.81 13.16
CA ARG A 206 6.91 24.44 13.02
C ARG A 206 7.56 24.75 11.67
N HIS A 207 6.77 24.90 10.60
CA HIS A 207 7.28 25.18 9.26
C HIS A 207 7.58 26.67 9.06
N ALA A 208 6.97 27.57 9.84
CA ALA A 208 7.10 29.01 9.69
C ALA A 208 8.47 29.51 10.21
N TYR A 209 9.13 30.36 9.43
CA TYR A 209 10.39 31.01 9.81
C TYR A 209 10.64 32.27 8.97
N GLY A 210 11.60 33.11 9.39
CA GLY A 210 12.14 34.21 8.58
C GLY A 210 11.10 35.24 8.12
N ILE A 211 10.47 35.93 9.07
CA ILE A 211 9.55 37.04 8.82
C ILE A 211 10.30 38.20 8.16
N PRO A 212 9.93 38.64 6.93
CA PRO A 212 10.59 39.76 6.28
C PRO A 212 10.54 41.05 7.12
N GLY A 213 11.69 41.71 7.27
CA GLY A 213 11.82 42.94 8.04
C GLY A 213 12.13 42.75 9.53
N LEU A 214 12.13 41.51 10.03
CA LEU A 214 12.62 41.18 11.37
C LEU A 214 14.00 40.50 11.28
N SER A 215 14.77 40.58 12.37
CA SER A 215 15.94 39.73 12.53
C SER A 215 15.52 38.26 12.69
N GLU A 216 16.43 37.31 12.45
CA GLU A 216 16.14 35.89 12.62
C GLU A 216 15.68 35.57 14.06
N GLN A 217 16.37 36.15 15.04
CA GLN A 217 16.05 36.00 16.46
C GLN A 217 14.66 36.58 16.81
N ASP A 218 14.34 37.78 16.31
CA ASP A 218 13.04 38.41 16.59
C ASP A 218 11.89 37.66 15.88
N SER A 219 12.15 37.14 14.68
CA SER A 219 11.20 36.31 13.94
C SER A 219 10.90 35.03 14.70
N GLU A 220 11.92 34.32 15.20
CA GLU A 220 11.74 33.09 15.95
C GLU A 220 11.03 33.35 17.27
N ALA A 221 11.44 34.38 18.01
CA ALA A 221 10.80 34.75 19.28
C ALA A 221 9.31 35.09 19.11
N LEU A 222 8.94 35.83 18.06
CA LEU A 222 7.53 36.14 17.77
C LEU A 222 6.72 34.89 17.38
N LEU A 223 7.27 34.01 16.55
CA LEU A 223 6.58 32.77 16.16
C LEU A 223 6.40 31.83 17.35
N ASP A 224 7.40 31.71 18.22
CA ASP A 224 7.33 30.89 19.44
C ASP A 224 6.35 31.47 20.46
N GLU A 225 6.30 32.80 20.62
CA GLU A 225 5.30 33.51 21.44
C GLU A 225 3.88 33.17 20.96
N LEU A 226 3.62 33.29 19.65
CA LEU A 226 2.32 33.01 19.05
C LEU A 226 1.94 31.53 19.16
N ASN A 227 2.86 30.60 18.88
CA ASN A 227 2.62 29.16 18.99
C ASN A 227 2.29 28.77 20.44
N THR A 228 3.07 29.27 21.40
CA THR A 228 2.87 29.01 22.83
C THR A 228 1.54 29.55 23.33
N PHE A 229 1.14 30.73 22.87
CA PHE A 229 -0.16 31.32 23.20
C PHE A 229 -1.33 30.54 22.57
N ALA A 230 -1.21 30.19 21.29
CA ALA A 230 -2.29 29.56 20.54
C ALA A 230 -2.61 28.15 21.08
N CYS A 231 -1.58 27.35 21.34
CA CYS A 231 -1.69 25.95 21.72
C CYS A 231 -1.90 25.73 23.23
N GLN A 232 -2.94 26.36 23.79
CA GLN A 232 -3.34 26.20 25.20
C GLN A 232 -4.84 25.91 25.31
N PRO A 233 -5.29 25.18 26.36
CA PRO A 233 -6.70 25.08 26.69
C PRO A 233 -7.36 26.47 26.82
N PRO A 234 -8.64 26.64 26.43
CA PRO A 234 -9.56 25.63 25.89
C PRO A 234 -9.47 25.44 24.37
N ARG A 235 -8.44 25.99 23.70
CA ARG A 235 -8.29 25.94 22.23
C ARG A 235 -7.65 24.66 21.74
N VAL A 236 -7.33 23.72 22.63
CA VAL A 236 -6.65 22.46 22.29
C VAL A 236 -7.52 21.28 22.70
N TYR A 237 -7.68 20.34 21.77
CA TYR A 237 -8.34 19.06 22.01
C TYR A 237 -7.41 17.90 21.63
N HIS A 238 -7.37 16.84 22.43
CA HIS A 238 -6.64 15.62 22.11
C HIS A 238 -7.62 14.46 21.92
N HIS A 239 -7.62 13.90 20.71
CA HIS A 239 -8.41 12.71 20.41
C HIS A 239 -7.66 11.46 20.84
N HIS A 240 -8.31 10.65 21.68
CA HIS A 240 -7.81 9.32 22.02
C HIS A 240 -8.41 8.34 21.02
N TRP A 241 -7.56 7.83 20.13
CA TRP A 241 -7.99 6.97 19.04
C TRP A 241 -8.56 5.65 19.55
N GLN A 242 -9.62 5.18 18.89
CA GLN A 242 -10.08 3.81 18.93
C GLN A 242 -9.98 3.21 17.54
N VAL A 243 -9.73 1.90 17.45
CA VAL A 243 -9.77 1.20 16.15
C VAL A 243 -11.17 1.40 15.55
N GLY A 244 -11.22 1.81 14.29
CA GLY A 244 -12.46 2.12 13.58
C GLY A 244 -12.85 3.60 13.56
N ASP A 245 -12.21 4.46 14.37
CA ASP A 245 -12.45 5.90 14.29
C ASP A 245 -12.07 6.48 12.92
N ALA A 246 -12.87 7.42 12.43
CA ALA A 246 -12.52 8.34 11.35
C ALA A 246 -12.58 9.79 11.86
N VAL A 247 -11.63 10.62 11.46
CA VAL A 247 -11.55 12.03 11.85
C VAL A 247 -11.34 12.89 10.61
N LEU A 248 -12.13 13.93 10.46
CA LEU A 248 -12.01 14.96 9.43
C LEU A 248 -11.67 16.29 10.09
N TRP A 249 -10.68 17.02 9.59
CA TRP A 249 -10.41 18.37 10.08
C TRP A 249 -10.14 19.39 8.98
N ASP A 250 -10.38 20.65 9.30
CA ASP A 250 -10.10 21.81 8.45
C ASP A 250 -8.70 22.36 8.74
N ASN A 251 -7.76 22.00 7.88
CA ASN A 251 -6.35 22.41 7.98
C ASN A 251 -6.17 23.93 7.74
N ARG A 252 -7.18 24.64 7.23
CA ARG A 252 -7.11 26.10 7.00
C ARG A 252 -7.23 26.89 8.30
N CYS A 253 -7.78 26.31 9.35
CA CYS A 253 -7.97 26.97 10.65
C CYS A 253 -7.55 26.13 11.86
N LEU A 254 -7.17 24.86 11.69
CA LEU A 254 -6.63 24.04 12.76
C LEU A 254 -5.14 23.73 12.52
N MET A 255 -4.35 23.85 13.58
CA MET A 255 -3.06 23.17 13.70
C MET A 255 -3.28 21.81 14.34
N HIS A 256 -2.36 20.88 14.11
CA HIS A 256 -2.37 19.59 14.78
C HIS A 256 -0.96 19.09 15.12
N GLN A 257 -0.91 18.08 15.99
CA GLN A 257 0.31 17.36 16.35
C GLN A 257 -0.04 15.90 16.69
N ALA A 258 0.88 14.99 16.41
CA ALA A 258 0.87 13.67 17.03
C ALA A 258 1.44 13.77 18.46
N THR A 259 0.89 13.05 19.42
CA THR A 259 1.56 12.91 20.74
C THR A 259 2.55 11.74 20.71
N PRO A 260 3.54 11.73 21.60
CA PRO A 260 4.44 10.58 21.74
C PRO A 260 3.69 9.29 22.08
N TRP A 261 4.15 8.17 21.52
CA TRP A 261 3.75 6.82 21.91
C TRP A 261 4.99 5.92 22.04
N PRO A 262 4.89 4.74 22.66
CA PRO A 262 5.96 3.77 22.67
C PRO A 262 6.26 3.33 21.24
N MET A 263 7.33 3.84 20.64
CA MET A 263 7.66 3.60 19.23
C MET A 263 7.94 2.13 18.89
N HIS A 264 8.07 1.25 19.88
CA HIS A 264 8.16 -0.21 19.70
C HIS A 264 6.79 -0.89 19.52
N GLU A 265 5.68 -0.15 19.67
CA GLU A 265 4.32 -0.62 19.39
C GLU A 265 3.86 -0.17 18.00
N PRO A 266 3.08 -1.00 17.28
CA PRO A 266 2.62 -0.68 15.93
C PRO A 266 1.52 0.39 15.89
N ARG A 267 1.54 1.22 14.84
CA ARG A 267 0.50 2.21 14.50
C ARG A 267 0.35 2.28 12.96
N ILE A 268 -0.81 1.95 12.38
CA ILE A 268 -1.00 1.73 10.91
C ILE A 268 -2.28 2.37 10.35
N ASN A 269 -2.20 2.90 9.11
CA ASN A 269 -3.31 3.28 8.18
C ASN A 269 -2.99 2.71 6.73
N ALA A 270 -3.81 1.93 5.97
CA ALA A 270 -3.38 0.80 5.03
C ALA A 270 -3.45 0.91 3.43
N LEU A 271 -3.30 -0.21 2.62
CA LEU A 271 -3.38 -0.42 1.10
C LEU A 271 -4.51 -1.42 0.65
N ASN A 272 -5.36 -1.11 -0.36
CA ASN A 272 -6.57 -1.88 -0.78
C ASN A 272 -6.93 -1.79 -2.29
N LYS A 273 -7.73 -2.73 -2.85
CA LYS A 273 -8.36 -2.70 -4.20
C LYS A 273 -9.72 -3.44 -4.26
N THR A 274 -10.73 -2.82 -4.85
CA THR A 274 -12.10 -3.28 -5.13
C THR A 274 -12.41 -3.10 -6.61
N TYR A 275 -13.06 -4.08 -7.24
CA TYR A 275 -13.56 -3.94 -8.61
C TYR A 275 -14.96 -3.32 -8.64
N ALA A 276 -15.38 -2.75 -9.77
CA ALA A 276 -16.68 -2.07 -9.93
C ALA A 276 -17.92 -2.96 -9.64
N ASN A 277 -17.75 -4.27 -9.55
CA ASN A 277 -18.78 -5.23 -9.13
C ASN A 277 -18.82 -5.46 -7.61
N GLY A 278 -18.06 -4.70 -6.83
CA GLY A 278 -17.98 -4.79 -5.37
C GLY A 278 -17.00 -5.84 -4.84
N VAL A 279 -16.27 -6.58 -5.69
CA VAL A 279 -15.31 -7.59 -5.23
C VAL A 279 -14.02 -6.93 -4.76
N GLN A 280 -13.73 -7.00 -3.45
CA GLN A 280 -12.46 -6.57 -2.87
C GLN A 280 -11.35 -7.58 -3.24
N ALA A 281 -10.53 -7.22 -4.21
CA ALA A 281 -9.50 -8.09 -4.76
C ALA A 281 -8.13 -7.93 -4.10
N LEU A 282 -7.87 -6.82 -3.41
CA LEU A 282 -6.73 -6.63 -2.52
C LEU A 282 -7.23 -6.04 -1.21
N ASN A 283 -6.89 -6.67 -0.09
CA ASN A 283 -7.29 -6.28 1.25
C ASN A 283 -6.05 -6.32 2.15
N ASP A 284 -5.53 -5.13 2.46
CA ASP A 284 -4.33 -4.93 3.29
C ASP A 284 -3.12 -5.79 2.88
N VAL A 285 -2.80 -5.77 1.58
CA VAL A 285 -1.68 -6.55 1.03
C VAL A 285 -0.35 -5.87 1.35
N SER A 286 0.46 -6.50 2.19
CA SER A 286 1.83 -6.10 2.46
C SER A 286 2.81 -7.17 1.97
N LEU A 287 3.71 -6.79 1.07
CA LEU A 287 4.68 -7.70 0.49
C LEU A 287 6.01 -6.99 0.16
N GLU A 288 7.12 -7.65 0.50
CA GLU A 288 8.48 -7.26 0.11
C GLU A 288 9.09 -8.39 -0.71
N VAL A 289 9.61 -8.04 -1.89
CA VAL A 289 10.16 -9.00 -2.84
C VAL A 289 11.56 -8.53 -3.22
N ASP A 290 12.54 -9.35 -2.90
CA ASP A 290 13.95 -9.14 -3.27
C ASP A 290 14.24 -9.66 -4.68
N SER A 291 15.45 -9.41 -5.19
CA SER A 291 15.96 -10.08 -6.39
C SER A 291 15.91 -11.60 -6.22
N GLY A 292 15.60 -12.32 -7.29
CA GLY A 292 15.32 -13.74 -7.23
C GLY A 292 13.92 -14.10 -7.71
N MET A 293 13.68 -15.40 -7.71
CA MET A 293 12.38 -15.99 -8.04
C MET A 293 11.47 -15.93 -6.82
N PHE A 294 10.35 -15.22 -6.95
CA PHE A 294 9.31 -15.08 -5.94
C PHE A 294 8.01 -15.75 -6.38
N GLY A 295 7.52 -16.69 -5.56
CA GLY A 295 6.29 -17.44 -5.83
C GLY A 295 5.06 -16.82 -5.15
N LEU A 296 4.02 -16.52 -5.92
CA LEU A 296 2.71 -16.08 -5.41
C LEU A 296 1.69 -17.20 -5.59
N LEU A 297 1.35 -17.88 -4.49
CA LEU A 297 0.38 -18.96 -4.43
C LEU A 297 -0.97 -18.47 -3.90
N GLY A 298 -2.04 -19.19 -4.24
CA GLY A 298 -3.39 -18.92 -3.74
C GLY A 298 -4.46 -19.55 -4.64
N PRO A 299 -5.69 -19.75 -4.15
CA PRO A 299 -6.78 -20.26 -4.96
C PRO A 299 -7.19 -19.27 -6.07
N ASN A 300 -8.05 -19.72 -6.97
CA ASN A 300 -8.69 -18.83 -7.94
C ASN A 300 -9.52 -17.76 -7.22
N GLY A 301 -9.46 -16.52 -7.69
CA GLY A 301 -10.12 -15.39 -7.02
C GLY A 301 -9.39 -14.83 -5.80
N ALA A 302 -8.24 -15.39 -5.39
CA ALA A 302 -7.47 -14.91 -4.24
C ALA A 302 -6.95 -13.46 -4.37
N GLY A 303 -6.90 -12.89 -5.58
CA GLY A 303 -6.40 -11.54 -5.83
C GLY A 303 -5.01 -11.47 -6.51
N LYS A 304 -4.39 -12.62 -6.82
CA LYS A 304 -3.04 -12.72 -7.43
C LYS A 304 -2.86 -11.85 -8.68
N SER A 305 -3.72 -12.06 -9.70
CA SER A 305 -3.65 -11.29 -10.95
C SER A 305 -3.93 -9.80 -10.72
N SER A 306 -4.76 -9.46 -9.74
CA SER A 306 -5.01 -8.07 -9.34
C SER A 306 -3.75 -7.43 -8.75
N LEU A 307 -3.08 -8.12 -7.82
CA LEU A 307 -1.81 -7.66 -7.25
C LEU A 307 -0.76 -7.45 -8.35
N MET A 308 -0.61 -8.44 -9.23
CA MET A 308 0.33 -8.38 -10.35
C MET A 308 0.05 -7.24 -11.32
N ARG A 309 -1.22 -7.00 -11.70
CA ARG A 309 -1.58 -5.86 -12.56
C ARG A 309 -1.35 -4.52 -11.88
N THR A 310 -1.54 -4.44 -10.57
CA THR A 310 -1.25 -3.23 -9.78
C THR A 310 0.25 -2.95 -9.77
N ILE A 311 1.08 -3.96 -9.48
CA ILE A 311 2.56 -3.84 -9.54
C ILE A 311 3.01 -3.52 -10.97
N ALA A 312 2.37 -4.09 -11.99
CA ALA A 312 2.69 -3.84 -13.39
C ALA A 312 2.22 -2.46 -13.89
N THR A 313 1.62 -1.61 -13.05
CA THR A 313 1.04 -0.29 -13.42
C THR A 313 -0.05 -0.37 -14.49
N LEU A 314 -0.67 -1.55 -14.66
CA LEU A 314 -1.78 -1.77 -15.60
C LEU A 314 -3.13 -1.38 -14.98
N GLN A 315 -3.18 -1.35 -13.66
CA GLN A 315 -4.28 -0.79 -12.90
C GLN A 315 -3.73 -0.07 -11.68
N THR A 316 -4.49 0.86 -11.12
CA THR A 316 -4.18 1.50 -9.85
C THR A 316 -4.79 0.69 -8.71
N GLY A 317 -4.07 0.55 -7.61
CA GLY A 317 -4.66 0.20 -6.32
C GLY A 317 -5.67 1.28 -5.91
N ASP A 318 -6.63 0.94 -5.06
CA ASP A 318 -7.54 1.96 -4.50
C ASP A 318 -6.88 2.73 -3.36
N SER A 319 -5.81 2.19 -2.78
CA SER A 319 -5.00 2.85 -1.73
C SER A 319 -3.70 2.11 -1.47
N GLY A 320 -2.77 2.80 -0.80
CA GLY A 320 -1.42 2.38 -0.43
C GLY A 320 -0.40 2.58 -1.56
N SER A 321 0.85 2.16 -1.36
CA SER A 321 1.93 2.37 -2.34
C SER A 321 2.65 1.09 -2.73
N VAL A 322 3.12 1.06 -3.98
CA VAL A 322 4.05 0.05 -4.48
C VAL A 322 5.30 0.78 -4.93
N THR A 323 6.46 0.36 -4.42
CA THR A 323 7.74 0.98 -4.75
C THR A 323 8.66 -0.05 -5.38
N PHE A 324 9.37 0.32 -6.45
CA PHE A 324 10.43 -0.48 -7.06
C PHE A 324 11.74 0.33 -7.02
N ASP A 325 12.80 -0.22 -6.45
CA ASP A 325 14.07 0.48 -6.18
C ASP A 325 13.89 1.85 -5.50
N GLY A 326 12.94 1.92 -4.55
CA GLY A 326 12.61 3.16 -3.84
C GLY A 326 11.78 4.18 -4.63
N VAL A 327 11.45 3.91 -5.89
CA VAL A 327 10.58 4.76 -6.72
C VAL A 327 9.14 4.30 -6.59
N ASP A 328 8.23 5.22 -6.25
CA ASP A 328 6.79 4.96 -6.30
C ASP A 328 6.30 4.82 -7.75
N ILE A 329 5.70 3.66 -8.03
CA ILE A 329 5.31 3.28 -9.38
C ILE A 329 3.99 3.93 -9.80
N ALA A 330 3.17 4.39 -8.84
CA ALA A 330 1.94 5.12 -9.12
C ALA A 330 2.25 6.54 -9.57
N GLY A 331 3.17 7.23 -8.90
CA GLY A 331 3.66 8.55 -9.30
C GLY A 331 4.52 8.56 -10.57
N GLN A 332 5.27 7.48 -10.84
CA GLN A 332 6.21 7.43 -11.98
C GLN A 332 6.11 6.12 -12.80
N PRO A 333 4.93 5.79 -13.37
CA PRO A 333 4.70 4.50 -14.02
C PRO A 333 5.58 4.28 -15.24
N GLU A 334 5.92 5.33 -15.98
CA GLU A 334 6.78 5.23 -17.17
C GLU A 334 8.23 4.82 -16.84
N GLN A 335 8.74 5.16 -15.64
CA GLN A 335 10.07 4.70 -15.23
C GLN A 335 10.08 3.20 -14.98
N LEU A 336 9.06 2.68 -14.28
CA LEU A 336 8.92 1.24 -14.07
C LEU A 336 8.68 0.51 -15.41
N ARG A 337 7.79 1.02 -16.27
CA ARG A 337 7.43 0.37 -17.55
C ARG A 337 8.62 0.14 -18.48
N ARG A 338 9.67 0.96 -18.40
CA ARG A 338 10.93 0.75 -19.13
C ARG A 338 11.67 -0.49 -18.62
N LYS A 339 11.67 -0.68 -17.30
CA LYS A 339 12.35 -1.78 -16.58
C LYS A 339 11.49 -3.03 -16.38
N LEU A 340 10.19 -2.98 -16.69
CA LEU A 340 9.23 -4.07 -16.45
C LEU A 340 9.09 -5.02 -17.65
N GLY A 341 9.24 -6.31 -17.41
CA GLY A 341 8.72 -7.40 -18.23
C GLY A 341 7.40 -7.91 -17.67
N TYR A 342 6.33 -7.97 -18.47
CA TYR A 342 5.03 -8.47 -18.00
C TYR A 342 4.43 -9.48 -18.99
N LEU A 343 4.07 -10.65 -18.47
CA LEU A 343 3.31 -11.69 -19.17
C LEU A 343 1.98 -11.92 -18.42
N PRO A 344 0.84 -11.44 -18.92
CA PRO A 344 -0.46 -11.74 -18.33
C PRO A 344 -0.90 -13.17 -18.65
N GLN A 345 -1.81 -13.71 -17.83
CA GLN A 345 -2.42 -15.05 -17.98
C GLN A 345 -3.05 -15.24 -19.35
N GLU A 346 -3.78 -14.22 -19.84
CA GLU A 346 -4.29 -14.18 -21.20
C GLU A 346 -3.65 -13.03 -21.97
N PHE A 347 -3.04 -13.34 -23.11
CA PHE A 347 -2.55 -12.33 -24.05
C PHE A 347 -2.86 -12.69 -25.50
N GLY A 348 -3.16 -11.65 -26.27
CA GLY A 348 -3.35 -11.77 -27.71
C GLY A 348 -2.02 -11.75 -28.46
N VAL A 349 -2.04 -12.28 -29.69
CA VAL A 349 -0.97 -12.05 -30.68
C VAL A 349 -1.47 -11.10 -31.76
N TYR A 350 -0.61 -10.21 -32.23
CA TYR A 350 -0.97 -9.26 -33.29
C TYR A 350 -1.24 -9.99 -34.61
N PRO A 351 -2.48 -9.95 -35.14
CA PRO A 351 -2.84 -10.69 -36.34
C PRO A 351 -1.99 -10.22 -37.53
N ARG A 352 -1.41 -11.18 -38.27
CA ARG A 352 -0.58 -10.98 -39.48
C ARG A 352 0.82 -10.42 -39.24
N MET A 353 1.29 -10.33 -38.00
CA MET A 353 2.68 -9.99 -37.71
C MET A 353 3.53 -11.25 -37.47
N SER A 354 4.81 -11.19 -37.86
CA SER A 354 5.78 -12.24 -37.54
C SER A 354 6.45 -11.98 -36.18
N PRO A 355 6.89 -13.00 -35.43
CA PRO A 355 7.63 -12.82 -34.18
C PRO A 355 8.82 -11.87 -34.33
N LEU A 356 9.58 -12.01 -35.43
CA LEU A 356 10.75 -11.19 -35.70
C LEU A 356 10.38 -9.70 -35.80
N THR A 357 9.33 -9.39 -36.56
CA THR A 357 8.83 -8.01 -36.73
C THR A 357 8.27 -7.47 -35.42
N PHE A 358 7.56 -8.30 -34.67
CA PHE A 358 6.93 -7.89 -33.43
C PHE A 358 7.96 -7.56 -32.35
N LEU A 359 8.93 -8.46 -32.10
CA LEU A 359 10.00 -8.21 -31.14
C LEU A 359 10.89 -7.03 -31.51
N ASP A 360 11.23 -6.86 -32.80
CA ASP A 360 11.97 -5.67 -33.25
C ASP A 360 11.19 -4.38 -32.92
N HIS A 361 9.87 -4.38 -33.11
CA HIS A 361 9.02 -3.24 -32.74
C HIS A 361 8.97 -2.99 -31.23
N ILE A 362 8.77 -4.03 -30.41
CA ILE A 362 8.77 -3.88 -28.94
C ILE A 362 10.13 -3.39 -28.44
N ALA A 363 11.24 -3.90 -28.97
CA ALA A 363 12.58 -3.46 -28.57
C ALA A 363 12.82 -1.97 -28.83
N VAL A 364 12.30 -1.42 -29.95
CA VAL A 364 12.33 0.03 -30.19
C VAL A 364 11.54 0.79 -29.12
N MET A 365 10.32 0.34 -28.78
CA MET A 365 9.51 0.98 -27.73
C MET A 365 10.17 0.90 -26.35
N LYS A 366 10.96 -0.15 -26.09
CA LYS A 366 11.77 -0.31 -24.88
C LYS A 366 13.06 0.52 -24.88
N GLY A 367 13.32 1.30 -25.94
CA GLY A 367 14.46 2.21 -26.00
C GLY A 367 15.74 1.62 -26.59
N VAL A 368 15.69 0.41 -27.16
CA VAL A 368 16.85 -0.21 -27.84
C VAL A 368 17.05 0.43 -29.22
N ALA A 369 17.67 1.60 -29.23
CA ALA A 369 17.82 2.45 -30.41
C ALA A 369 18.83 1.87 -31.41
N ASP A 370 19.94 1.30 -30.94
CA ASP A 370 20.97 0.74 -31.81
C ASP A 370 20.43 -0.46 -32.60
N ARG A 371 20.60 -0.40 -33.93
CA ARG A 371 20.03 -1.40 -34.84
C ARG A 371 20.74 -2.74 -34.76
N ALA A 372 22.04 -2.75 -34.50
CA ALA A 372 22.82 -3.98 -34.46
C ALA A 372 22.55 -4.73 -33.15
N GLU A 373 22.55 -4.01 -32.03
CA GLU A 373 22.16 -4.48 -30.70
C GLU A 373 20.74 -5.02 -30.71
N ARG A 374 19.78 -4.23 -31.21
CA ARG A 374 18.38 -4.66 -31.30
C ARG A 374 18.22 -5.94 -32.11
N LYS A 375 18.87 -6.03 -33.28
CA LYS A 375 18.84 -7.23 -34.09
C LYS A 375 19.39 -8.43 -33.31
N HIS A 376 20.54 -8.27 -32.65
CA HIS A 376 21.14 -9.34 -31.86
C HIS A 376 20.22 -9.82 -30.74
N LEU A 377 19.66 -8.89 -29.95
CA LEU A 377 18.72 -9.17 -28.87
C LEU A 377 17.50 -9.96 -29.35
N VAL A 378 16.87 -9.51 -30.44
CA VAL A 378 15.70 -10.17 -31.02
C VAL A 378 16.03 -11.59 -31.49
N GLU A 379 17.16 -11.77 -32.18
CA GLU A 379 17.59 -13.09 -32.65
C GLU A 379 17.88 -14.04 -31.48
N GLN A 380 18.56 -13.56 -30.43
CA GLN A 380 18.85 -14.32 -29.21
C GLN A 380 17.56 -14.77 -28.52
N LEU A 381 16.61 -13.86 -28.29
CA LEU A 381 15.33 -14.19 -27.64
C LEU A 381 14.53 -15.23 -28.43
N LEU A 382 14.51 -15.13 -29.76
CA LEU A 382 13.86 -16.13 -30.62
C LEU A 382 14.53 -17.50 -30.56
N VAL A 383 15.85 -17.57 -30.36
CA VAL A 383 16.56 -18.84 -30.16
C VAL A 383 16.28 -19.40 -28.77
N GLN A 384 16.40 -18.58 -27.71
CA GLN A 384 16.14 -18.99 -26.32
C GLN A 384 14.71 -19.50 -26.13
N THR A 385 13.74 -18.88 -26.80
CA THR A 385 12.32 -19.28 -26.74
C THR A 385 11.92 -20.30 -27.81
N ASN A 386 12.87 -20.89 -28.54
CA ASN A 386 12.62 -21.91 -29.56
C ASN A 386 11.60 -21.47 -30.64
N LEU A 387 11.66 -20.21 -31.06
CA LEU A 387 10.82 -19.60 -32.09
C LEU A 387 11.60 -19.24 -33.37
N TRP A 388 12.92 -19.48 -33.40
CA TRP A 388 13.79 -19.11 -34.53
C TRP A 388 13.28 -19.65 -35.87
N ASP A 389 12.94 -20.92 -35.95
CA ASP A 389 12.55 -21.56 -37.22
C ASP A 389 11.21 -21.06 -37.75
N VAL A 390 10.38 -20.51 -36.87
CA VAL A 390 9.06 -19.95 -37.20
C VAL A 390 9.03 -18.42 -37.18
N ARG A 391 10.18 -17.75 -36.99
CA ARG A 391 10.27 -16.30 -36.78
C ARG A 391 9.67 -15.41 -37.87
N LYS A 392 9.53 -15.95 -39.09
CA LYS A 392 8.93 -15.27 -40.25
C LYS A 392 7.48 -15.70 -40.54
N LYS A 393 6.96 -16.70 -39.82
CA LYS A 393 5.57 -17.15 -39.96
C LYS A 393 4.62 -16.17 -39.26
N SER A 394 3.37 -16.13 -39.71
CA SER A 394 2.33 -15.35 -39.02
C SER A 394 2.05 -15.94 -37.65
N MET A 395 2.02 -15.11 -36.60
CA MET A 395 1.67 -15.52 -35.25
C MET A 395 0.24 -16.07 -35.13
N THR A 396 -0.64 -15.82 -36.11
CA THR A 396 -1.98 -16.44 -36.17
C THR A 396 -1.93 -17.96 -36.33
N THR A 397 -0.81 -18.51 -36.80
CA THR A 397 -0.61 -19.96 -36.99
C THR A 397 0.00 -20.64 -35.76
N PHE A 398 0.27 -19.89 -34.70
CA PHE A 398 0.96 -20.40 -33.51
C PHE A 398 0.02 -21.23 -32.64
N SER A 399 0.53 -22.37 -32.13
CA SER A 399 -0.13 -23.13 -31.06
C SER A 399 -0.15 -22.33 -29.75
N GLY A 400 -0.93 -22.76 -28.77
CA GLY A 400 -0.96 -22.16 -27.43
C GLY A 400 0.45 -22.01 -26.83
N GLY A 401 1.24 -23.10 -26.82
CA GLY A 401 2.62 -23.05 -26.33
C GLY A 401 3.55 -22.14 -27.14
N MET A 402 3.37 -22.04 -28.47
CA MET A 402 4.14 -21.09 -29.27
C MET A 402 3.77 -19.63 -28.96
N LYS A 403 2.49 -19.35 -28.69
CA LYS A 403 2.05 -18.04 -28.21
C LYS A 403 2.68 -17.76 -26.84
N GLN A 404 2.63 -18.71 -25.91
CA GLN A 404 3.26 -18.59 -24.59
C GLN A 404 4.73 -18.19 -24.69
N ARG A 405 5.52 -18.93 -25.50
CA ARG A 405 6.94 -18.62 -25.77
C ARG A 405 7.16 -17.24 -26.39
N MET A 406 6.23 -16.78 -27.22
CA MET A 406 6.26 -15.43 -27.78
C MET A 406 5.99 -14.37 -26.70
N GLY A 407 5.02 -14.59 -25.82
CA GLY A 407 4.77 -13.71 -24.67
C GLY A 407 5.97 -13.62 -23.72
N ILE A 408 6.68 -14.73 -23.53
CA ILE A 408 7.92 -14.77 -22.74
C ILE A 408 9.02 -13.94 -23.41
N ALA A 409 9.26 -14.15 -24.71
CA ALA A 409 10.23 -13.35 -25.45
C ALA A 409 9.91 -11.85 -25.38
N GLN A 410 8.63 -11.49 -25.40
CA GLN A 410 8.17 -10.12 -25.22
C GLN A 410 8.43 -9.60 -23.80
N ALA A 411 8.17 -10.40 -22.76
CA ALA A 411 8.40 -9.98 -21.38
C ALA A 411 9.90 -9.74 -21.10
N LEU A 412 10.78 -10.50 -21.74
CA LEU A 412 12.24 -10.40 -21.52
C LEU A 412 12.93 -9.35 -22.40
N ILE A 413 12.25 -8.75 -23.38
CA ILE A 413 12.90 -7.82 -24.29
C ILE A 413 13.17 -6.47 -23.64
N GLY A 414 14.39 -5.97 -23.83
CA GLY A 414 14.85 -4.70 -23.25
C GLY A 414 15.51 -4.83 -21.87
N SER A 415 15.95 -6.03 -21.49
CA SER A 415 16.70 -6.29 -20.25
C SER A 415 15.97 -5.79 -19.00
N PRO A 416 14.79 -6.35 -18.69
CA PRO A 416 14.00 -5.91 -17.54
C PRO A 416 14.70 -6.18 -16.20
N GLU A 417 14.48 -5.29 -15.23
CA GLU A 417 14.91 -5.43 -13.82
C GLU A 417 13.79 -6.01 -12.93
N LEU A 418 12.54 -5.98 -13.42
CA LEU A 418 11.37 -6.64 -12.83
C LEU A 418 10.64 -7.46 -13.90
N VAL A 419 10.43 -8.74 -13.66
CA VAL A 419 9.63 -9.63 -14.52
C VAL A 419 8.44 -10.16 -13.73
N ILE A 420 7.24 -9.97 -14.25
CA ILE A 420 5.99 -10.48 -13.65
C ILE A 420 5.33 -11.42 -14.65
N VAL A 421 5.09 -12.66 -14.23
CA VAL A 421 4.57 -13.74 -15.07
C VAL A 421 3.37 -14.40 -14.38
N ASP A 422 2.17 -14.19 -14.95
CA ASP A 422 0.91 -14.67 -14.39
C ASP A 422 0.50 -16.01 -15.03
N GLU A 423 0.46 -17.09 -14.24
CA GLU A 423 0.24 -18.49 -14.65
C GLU A 423 0.94 -18.91 -15.96
N PRO A 424 2.26 -18.75 -16.05
CA PRO A 424 2.96 -18.81 -17.33
C PRO A 424 3.09 -20.22 -17.92
N THR A 425 2.77 -21.26 -17.16
CA THR A 425 2.92 -22.68 -17.56
C THR A 425 1.62 -23.32 -18.02
N ALA A 426 0.51 -22.60 -17.98
CA ALA A 426 -0.79 -23.10 -18.41
C ALA A 426 -0.75 -23.57 -19.87
N GLY A 427 -1.13 -24.82 -20.12
CA GLY A 427 -1.18 -25.41 -21.47
C GLY A 427 0.18 -25.78 -22.08
N LEU A 428 1.28 -25.75 -21.31
CA LEU A 428 2.56 -26.31 -21.72
C LEU A 428 2.66 -27.80 -21.38
N ASP A 429 3.31 -28.58 -22.25
CA ASP A 429 3.71 -29.95 -21.92
C ASP A 429 4.86 -29.97 -20.89
N PRO A 430 5.13 -31.11 -20.22
CA PRO A 430 6.14 -31.17 -19.17
C PRO A 430 7.56 -30.76 -19.59
N VAL A 431 7.95 -31.00 -20.84
CA VAL A 431 9.29 -30.65 -21.34
C VAL A 431 9.40 -29.14 -21.51
N GLU A 432 8.38 -28.53 -22.09
CA GLU A 432 8.35 -27.07 -22.31
C GLU A 432 8.19 -26.30 -20.99
N ARG A 433 7.40 -26.80 -20.04
CA ARG A 433 7.31 -26.23 -18.68
C ARG A 433 8.66 -26.21 -17.98
N ARG A 434 9.41 -27.32 -17.99
CA ARG A 434 10.75 -27.38 -17.39
C ARG A 434 11.72 -26.41 -18.06
N ARG A 435 11.69 -26.31 -19.39
CA ARG A 435 12.52 -25.34 -20.12
C ARG A 435 12.20 -23.90 -19.72
N PHE A 436 10.91 -23.60 -19.59
CA PHE A 436 10.47 -22.28 -19.18
C PHE A 436 10.95 -21.93 -17.76
N HIS A 437 10.84 -22.85 -16.82
CA HIS A 437 11.37 -22.66 -15.48
C HIS A 437 12.88 -22.42 -15.47
N ASN A 438 13.64 -23.19 -16.24
CA ASN A 438 15.08 -22.99 -16.34
C ASN A 438 15.42 -21.61 -16.91
N LEU A 439 14.62 -21.11 -17.88
CA LEU A 439 14.79 -19.77 -18.42
C LEU A 439 14.52 -18.70 -17.35
N LEU A 440 13.41 -18.78 -16.61
CA LEU A 440 13.11 -17.84 -15.53
C LEU A 440 14.14 -17.90 -14.40
N ALA A 441 14.55 -19.09 -14.00
CA ALA A 441 15.58 -19.26 -12.98
C ALA A 441 16.90 -18.62 -13.42
N SER A 442 17.31 -18.79 -14.69
CA SER A 442 18.55 -18.21 -15.20
C SER A 442 18.59 -16.69 -15.27
N ILE A 443 17.42 -16.03 -15.31
CA ILE A 443 17.34 -14.55 -15.26
C ILE A 443 17.14 -14.04 -13.83
N GLY A 444 16.62 -14.88 -12.93
CA GLY A 444 16.29 -14.48 -11.56
C GLY A 444 17.51 -14.18 -10.68
N ASP A 445 18.72 -14.54 -11.09
CA ASP A 445 19.93 -14.31 -10.30
C ASP A 445 20.17 -12.80 -10.02
N ASP A 446 19.87 -11.92 -10.98
CA ASP A 446 20.13 -10.47 -10.89
C ASP A 446 18.85 -9.61 -11.01
N VAL A 447 17.67 -10.24 -11.15
CA VAL A 447 16.40 -9.59 -11.51
C VAL A 447 15.30 -10.03 -10.54
N VAL A 448 14.35 -9.16 -10.25
CA VAL A 448 13.16 -9.54 -9.47
C VAL A 448 12.18 -10.28 -10.40
N VAL A 449 11.85 -11.54 -10.10
CA VAL A 449 10.88 -12.32 -10.88
C VAL A 449 9.71 -12.73 -10.00
N ILE A 450 8.51 -12.20 -10.26
CA ILE A 450 7.28 -12.58 -9.56
C ILE A 450 6.48 -13.53 -10.45
N LEU A 451 6.26 -14.75 -9.98
CA LEU A 451 5.47 -15.75 -10.68
C LEU A 451 4.22 -16.16 -9.89
N SER A 452 3.08 -16.25 -10.56
CA SER A 452 1.89 -16.88 -10.01
C SER A 452 1.74 -18.26 -10.63
N THR A 453 1.35 -19.22 -9.80
CA THR A 453 1.04 -20.57 -10.25
C THR A 453 0.05 -21.20 -9.27
N HIS A 454 -0.78 -22.10 -9.76
CA HIS A 454 -1.56 -23.00 -8.91
C HIS A 454 -0.81 -24.31 -8.62
N ILE A 455 0.42 -24.46 -9.14
CA ILE A 455 1.21 -25.68 -8.99
C ILE A 455 2.28 -25.44 -7.94
N VAL A 456 2.02 -25.95 -6.74
CA VAL A 456 2.82 -25.68 -5.55
C VAL A 456 4.25 -26.22 -5.68
N GLU A 457 4.45 -27.34 -6.38
CA GLU A 457 5.78 -27.93 -6.60
C GLU A 457 6.72 -27.00 -7.37
N ASP A 458 6.21 -26.17 -8.29
CA ASP A 458 7.06 -25.23 -9.03
C ASP A 458 7.63 -24.16 -8.10
N VAL A 459 6.84 -23.73 -7.12
CA VAL A 459 7.31 -22.74 -6.14
C VAL A 459 8.35 -23.37 -5.21
N ALA A 460 8.14 -24.62 -4.81
CA ALA A 460 9.10 -25.35 -3.98
C ALA A 460 10.47 -25.50 -4.67
N ASP A 461 10.47 -25.77 -5.98
CA ASP A 461 11.70 -26.03 -6.75
C ASP A 461 12.41 -24.77 -7.22
N LEU A 462 11.68 -23.67 -7.50
CA LEU A 462 12.23 -22.51 -8.21
C LEU A 462 12.40 -21.26 -7.36
N CYS A 463 11.57 -21.10 -6.32
CA CYS A 463 11.47 -19.82 -5.62
C CYS A 463 12.31 -19.83 -4.34
N THR A 464 13.06 -18.75 -4.13
CA THR A 464 13.77 -18.54 -2.86
C THR A 464 12.82 -18.07 -1.77
N ARG A 465 11.80 -17.28 -2.16
CA ARG A 465 10.75 -16.77 -1.27
C ARG A 465 9.39 -16.89 -1.91
N MET A 466 8.35 -16.93 -1.09
CA MET A 466 6.97 -17.02 -1.57
C MET A 466 5.98 -16.35 -0.64
N ALA A 467 4.78 -16.11 -1.16
CA ALA A 467 3.60 -15.75 -0.39
C ALA A 467 2.41 -16.64 -0.77
N ILE A 468 1.53 -16.88 0.22
CA ILE A 468 0.21 -17.49 0.02
C ILE A 468 -0.83 -16.40 0.22
N MET A 469 -1.73 -16.26 -0.74
CA MET A 469 -2.77 -15.24 -0.78
C MET A 469 -4.15 -15.91 -0.83
N ALA A 470 -5.12 -15.38 -0.08
CA ALA A 470 -6.53 -15.74 -0.18
C ALA A 470 -7.41 -14.56 0.26
N GLY A 471 -8.64 -14.49 -0.23
CA GLY A 471 -9.57 -13.41 0.13
C GLY A 471 -9.06 -11.98 -0.10
N GLY A 472 -8.10 -11.78 -1.01
CA GLY A 472 -7.47 -10.48 -1.23
C GLY A 472 -6.31 -10.16 -0.29
N SER A 473 -5.96 -11.02 0.68
CA SER A 473 -4.93 -10.77 1.70
C SER A 473 -3.77 -11.76 1.62
N ILE A 474 -2.60 -11.36 2.13
CA ILE A 474 -1.45 -12.26 2.29
C ILE A 474 -1.59 -13.01 3.61
N LEU A 475 -1.69 -14.33 3.54
CA LEU A 475 -1.84 -15.21 4.71
C LEU A 475 -0.49 -15.63 5.30
N LEU A 476 0.50 -15.83 4.42
CA LEU A 476 1.81 -16.35 4.79
C LEU A 476 2.87 -15.84 3.83
N THR A 477 4.05 -15.55 4.35
CA THR A 477 5.26 -15.27 3.56
C THR A 477 6.47 -16.00 4.14
N GLY A 478 7.39 -16.46 3.30
CA GLY A 478 8.64 -17.05 3.77
C GLY A 478 9.40 -17.82 2.70
N GLU A 479 10.50 -18.44 3.10
CA GLU A 479 11.24 -19.40 2.26
C GLU A 479 10.53 -20.76 2.27
N PRO A 480 10.30 -21.40 1.10
CA PRO A 480 9.57 -22.67 1.03
C PRO A 480 10.07 -23.73 2.02
N GLN A 481 11.39 -23.93 2.09
CA GLN A 481 11.98 -24.95 2.95
C GLN A 481 11.77 -24.65 4.45
N GLN A 482 11.87 -23.38 4.86
CA GLN A 482 11.62 -22.99 6.24
C GLN A 482 10.15 -23.20 6.63
N LEU A 483 9.22 -22.94 5.71
CA LEU A 483 7.80 -23.15 5.94
C LEU A 483 7.45 -24.63 6.05
N ILE A 484 8.06 -25.49 5.23
CA ILE A 484 7.91 -26.95 5.31
C ILE A 484 8.39 -27.46 6.68
N THR A 485 9.56 -27.02 7.14
CA THR A 485 10.12 -27.46 8.43
C THR A 485 9.23 -27.10 9.62
N LYS A 486 8.43 -26.03 9.55
CA LYS A 486 7.45 -25.70 10.61
C LYS A 486 6.34 -26.75 10.79
N LEU A 487 6.10 -27.60 9.79
CA LEU A 487 5.13 -28.70 9.85
C LEU A 487 5.74 -30.04 10.30
N GLU A 488 7.06 -30.13 10.43
CA GLU A 488 7.72 -31.37 10.83
C GLU A 488 7.24 -31.85 12.20
N GLY A 489 6.94 -33.15 12.31
CA GLY A 489 6.44 -33.76 13.54
C GLY A 489 4.97 -33.49 13.85
N ARG A 490 4.24 -32.76 12.99
CA ARG A 490 2.82 -32.44 13.19
C ARG A 490 1.90 -33.01 12.12
N LEU A 491 2.45 -33.69 11.11
CA LEU A 491 1.70 -34.23 9.98
C LEU A 491 1.58 -35.75 10.10
N TRP A 492 0.36 -36.25 10.00
CA TRP A 492 0.03 -37.67 10.14
C TRP A 492 -0.78 -38.13 8.94
N ARG A 493 -0.61 -39.38 8.52
CA ARG A 493 -1.35 -39.96 7.40
C ARG A 493 -1.90 -41.35 7.69
N VAL A 494 -2.95 -41.72 6.97
CA VAL A 494 -3.49 -43.08 6.93
C VAL A 494 -3.97 -43.41 5.51
N VAL A 495 -3.92 -44.69 5.11
CA VAL A 495 -4.45 -45.14 3.81
C VAL A 495 -5.65 -46.05 4.03
N VAL A 496 -6.84 -45.57 3.68
CA VAL A 496 -8.13 -46.24 3.93
C VAL A 496 -8.91 -46.53 2.66
N ALA A 497 -9.98 -47.31 2.75
CA ALA A 497 -10.92 -47.41 1.64
C ALA A 497 -11.65 -46.07 1.45
N SER A 498 -12.05 -45.72 0.21
CA SER A 498 -12.74 -44.44 -0.05
C SER A 498 -14.04 -44.29 0.74
N THR A 499 -14.71 -45.39 1.09
CA THR A 499 -15.92 -45.38 1.93
C THR A 499 -15.68 -45.01 3.39
N GLU A 500 -14.42 -45.03 3.85
CA GLU A 500 -14.06 -44.71 5.25
C GLU A 500 -13.68 -43.24 5.44
N VAL A 501 -13.48 -42.50 4.35
CA VAL A 501 -13.05 -41.08 4.39
C VAL A 501 -14.09 -40.22 5.08
N ASP A 502 -15.38 -40.43 4.81
CA ASP A 502 -16.48 -39.66 5.43
C ASP A 502 -16.53 -39.88 6.94
N ARG A 503 -16.23 -41.10 7.40
CA ARG A 503 -16.13 -41.41 8.83
C ARG A 503 -14.99 -40.60 9.47
N ILE A 504 -13.81 -40.60 8.85
CA ILE A 504 -12.66 -39.82 9.33
C ILE A 504 -12.99 -38.32 9.35
N ARG A 505 -13.60 -37.80 8.28
CA ARG A 505 -14.00 -36.39 8.15
C ARG A 505 -14.98 -35.97 9.26
N SER A 506 -15.79 -36.90 9.78
CA SER A 506 -16.72 -36.64 10.90
C SER A 506 -16.06 -36.66 12.28
N GLU A 507 -14.91 -37.32 12.41
CA GLU A 507 -14.18 -37.49 13.68
C GLU A 507 -13.02 -36.50 13.84
N MET A 508 -12.45 -36.04 12.73
CA MET A 508 -11.29 -35.17 12.69
C MET A 508 -11.23 -34.32 11.42
N GLU A 509 -10.51 -33.21 11.53
CA GLU A 509 -10.33 -32.27 10.44
C GLU A 509 -9.24 -32.76 9.47
N ILE A 510 -9.64 -33.06 8.23
CA ILE A 510 -8.75 -33.55 7.18
C ILE A 510 -8.01 -32.38 6.55
N LEU A 511 -6.70 -32.51 6.39
CA LEU A 511 -5.86 -31.54 5.68
C LEU A 511 -5.91 -31.77 4.17
N THR A 512 -5.58 -32.98 3.72
CA THR A 512 -5.61 -33.37 2.31
C THR A 512 -6.06 -34.81 2.14
N THR A 513 -6.64 -35.12 0.98
CA THR A 513 -6.94 -36.49 0.55
C THR A 513 -6.34 -36.74 -0.83
N ARG A 514 -5.72 -37.92 -1.01
CA ARG A 514 -5.15 -38.32 -2.29
C ARG A 514 -5.53 -39.76 -2.63
N ARG A 515 -6.08 -39.99 -3.82
CA ARG A 515 -6.32 -41.36 -4.30
C ARG A 515 -5.02 -42.04 -4.71
N ILE A 516 -4.77 -43.22 -4.16
CA ILE A 516 -3.61 -44.06 -4.46
C ILE A 516 -4.10 -45.48 -4.73
N ALA A 517 -4.00 -45.94 -5.99
CA ALA A 517 -4.30 -47.31 -6.40
C ALA A 517 -5.64 -47.89 -5.87
N GLY A 518 -6.70 -47.08 -5.89
CA GLY A 518 -8.05 -47.48 -5.43
C GLY A 518 -8.30 -47.32 -3.93
N ARG A 519 -7.32 -46.86 -3.16
CA ARG A 519 -7.44 -46.43 -1.76
C ARG A 519 -7.28 -44.92 -1.66
N THR A 520 -7.59 -44.35 -0.50
CA THR A 520 -7.44 -42.91 -0.25
C THR A 520 -6.44 -42.72 0.88
N GLU A 521 -5.34 -42.03 0.59
CA GLU A 521 -4.47 -41.45 1.61
C GLU A 521 -5.16 -40.21 2.17
N VAL A 522 -5.27 -40.16 3.50
CA VAL A 522 -5.82 -39.02 4.24
C VAL A 522 -4.70 -38.48 5.11
N LYS A 523 -4.41 -37.18 5.00
CA LYS A 523 -3.48 -36.49 5.89
C LYS A 523 -4.24 -35.58 6.85
N VAL A 524 -3.75 -35.50 8.08
CA VAL A 524 -4.25 -34.64 9.14
C VAL A 524 -3.08 -33.95 9.83
N ILE A 525 -3.34 -32.79 10.42
CA ILE A 525 -2.36 -32.10 11.26
C ILE A 525 -2.71 -32.29 12.74
N GLY A 526 -1.72 -32.35 13.62
CA GLY A 526 -1.93 -32.32 15.05
C GLY A 526 -0.64 -32.54 15.83
N ASP A 527 -0.61 -32.13 17.09
CA ASP A 527 0.60 -32.26 17.92
C ASP A 527 0.79 -33.70 18.44
N THR A 528 -0.23 -34.55 18.34
CA THR A 528 -0.18 -35.96 18.73
C THR A 528 -0.73 -36.87 17.62
N PRO A 529 -0.18 -38.09 17.45
CA PRO A 529 -0.63 -39.02 16.42
C PRO A 529 -2.04 -39.54 16.72
N PRO A 530 -3.00 -39.40 15.78
CA PRO A 530 -4.27 -40.09 15.87
C PRO A 530 -4.08 -41.61 15.79
N VAL A 531 -5.01 -42.36 16.39
CA VAL A 531 -4.95 -43.83 16.39
C VAL A 531 -5.00 -44.37 14.96
N GLY A 532 -4.01 -45.19 14.60
CA GLY A 532 -3.92 -45.80 13.27
C GLY A 532 -3.28 -44.94 12.19
N PHE A 533 -2.84 -43.72 12.52
CA PHE A 533 -2.07 -42.86 11.63
C PHE A 533 -0.58 -43.03 11.86
N GLU A 534 0.20 -42.86 10.80
CA GLU A 534 1.67 -42.84 10.83
C GLU A 534 2.21 -41.44 10.51
N PRO A 535 3.43 -41.08 10.95
CA PRO A 535 4.05 -39.81 10.59
C PRO A 535 4.18 -39.66 9.07
N ALA A 536 3.92 -38.46 8.56
CA ALA A 536 4.14 -38.09 7.16
C ALA A 536 5.21 -37.00 7.07
N GLN A 537 6.05 -37.05 6.03
CA GLN A 537 6.96 -35.93 5.75
C GLN A 537 6.16 -34.79 5.09
N PRO A 538 6.23 -33.57 5.64
CA PRO A 538 5.56 -32.42 5.06
C PRO A 538 6.22 -32.00 3.75
N ASN A 539 5.43 -31.49 2.84
CA ASN A 539 5.87 -30.79 1.64
C ASN A 539 5.21 -29.41 1.57
N LEU A 540 5.50 -28.64 0.51
CA LEU A 540 4.92 -27.30 0.38
C LEU A 540 3.42 -27.31 0.11
N GLU A 541 2.89 -28.37 -0.51
CA GLU A 541 1.45 -28.57 -0.69
C GLU A 541 0.74 -28.67 0.67
N ASP A 542 1.33 -29.39 1.63
CA ASP A 542 0.80 -29.49 2.99
C ASP A 542 0.79 -28.11 3.70
N VAL A 543 1.84 -27.29 3.52
CA VAL A 543 1.89 -25.89 4.01
C VAL A 543 0.76 -25.06 3.41
N TYR A 544 0.55 -25.19 2.10
CA TYR A 544 -0.47 -24.46 1.38
C TYR A 544 -1.88 -24.75 1.93
N PHE A 545 -2.24 -26.03 2.03
CA PHE A 545 -3.54 -26.42 2.57
C PHE A 545 -3.70 -26.09 4.06
N ALA A 546 -2.63 -26.21 4.86
CA ALA A 546 -2.68 -25.86 6.28
C ALA A 546 -2.94 -24.36 6.47
N THR A 547 -2.28 -23.52 5.67
CA THR A 547 -2.43 -22.07 5.72
C THR A 547 -3.86 -21.64 5.33
N LEU A 548 -4.42 -22.22 4.27
CA LEU A 548 -5.78 -21.90 3.84
C LEU A 548 -6.82 -22.36 4.85
N ARG A 549 -6.65 -23.54 5.43
CA ARG A 549 -7.51 -24.04 6.50
C ARG A 549 -7.46 -23.11 7.72
N ASP A 550 -6.28 -22.71 8.17
CA ASP A 550 -6.13 -21.83 9.34
C ASP A 550 -6.78 -20.45 9.11
N ALA A 551 -6.91 -20.02 7.84
CA ALA A 551 -7.63 -18.83 7.43
C ALA A 551 -9.14 -19.03 7.24
N GLY A 552 -9.66 -20.26 7.41
CA GLY A 552 -11.08 -20.58 7.21
C GLY A 552 -11.51 -20.65 5.74
N GLU A 553 -10.57 -20.75 4.80
CA GLU A 553 -10.85 -20.84 3.37
C GLU A 553 -11.19 -22.28 2.99
N SER A 554 -12.39 -22.49 2.43
CA SER A 554 -12.80 -23.80 1.93
C SER A 554 -12.10 -24.10 0.61
N VAL A 555 -11.13 -24.99 0.64
CA VAL A 555 -10.62 -25.63 -0.58
C VAL A 555 -11.34 -26.96 -0.68
N ASP A 556 -12.14 -27.16 -1.73
CA ASP A 556 -12.74 -28.46 -1.98
C ASP A 556 -11.61 -29.48 -2.21
N VAL A 557 -11.35 -30.28 -1.18
CA VAL A 557 -10.43 -31.42 -1.21
C VAL A 557 -11.22 -32.63 -1.70
N ASP A 558 -11.54 -32.65 -3.00
CA ASP A 558 -12.26 -33.74 -3.68
C ASP A 558 -11.37 -34.52 -4.66
#